data_AF-A0A7C5S2W4-F1
#
_entry.id   AF-A0A7C5S2W4-F1
#
_cell.length_a   1.000
_cell.length_b   1.000
_cell.length_c   1.000
_cell.angle_alpha   90.00
_cell.angle_beta   90.00
_cell.angle_gamma   90.00
#
_symmetry.space_group_name_H-M   'P 1'
#
loop_
_entity.id
_entity.type
_entity.pdbx_description
1 polymer ?
#
loop_
_entity_poly.entity_id
_entity_poly.type
_entity_poly.pdbx_seq_one_letter_code
_entity_poly.pdbx_strand_id
1 'polypeptide(L)'
;MLYRPDFESIIPRMEAWWRGELLDRACIYVTAHNGKPRREITAPPTLLERWTNQDYRLDAAEAQMETTYYAGEAVPVFWPNLGPDMFSALLGGEIEFREDTSWVAPFLDWDKPVPFEINKDSFEWKWLMEMYGRLAERARGRYFIAAPDCHSGGDALLAMRGGTSLCM
;
A
#
# COMPACT_ATOMS: atom_id res chain seq x y z
N MET A 1 -8.36 -17.25 -8.94
CA MET A 1 -8.48 -16.17 -7.93
C MET A 1 -9.92 -15.63 -7.95
N LEU A 2 -10.55 -15.38 -6.80
CA LEU A 2 -11.99 -15.04 -6.70
C LEU A 2 -12.42 -13.90 -7.63
N TYR A 3 -11.69 -12.78 -7.63
CA TYR A 3 -12.06 -11.59 -8.43
C TYR A 3 -11.43 -11.58 -9.84
N ARG A 4 -10.55 -12.54 -10.15
CA ARG A 4 -9.91 -12.72 -11.48
C ARG A 4 -9.86 -14.23 -11.80
N PRO A 5 -10.98 -14.83 -12.26
CA PRO A 5 -11.05 -16.28 -12.48
C PRO A 5 -10.06 -16.81 -13.52
N ASP A 6 -9.74 -15.99 -14.53
CA ASP A 6 -8.79 -16.24 -15.61
C ASP A 6 -7.34 -15.82 -15.26
N PHE A 7 -7.03 -15.59 -13.98
CA PHE A 7 -5.71 -15.13 -13.54
C PHE A 7 -4.54 -15.98 -14.09
N GLU A 8 -4.65 -17.31 -14.11
CA GLU A 8 -3.57 -18.16 -14.60
C GLU A 8 -3.25 -17.92 -16.09
N SER A 9 -4.24 -17.47 -16.87
CA SER A 9 -4.06 -17.20 -18.30
C SER A 9 -3.24 -15.94 -18.59
N ILE A 10 -3.11 -15.02 -17.61
CA ILE A 10 -2.38 -13.76 -17.80
C ILE A 10 -0.92 -13.84 -17.32
N ILE A 11 -0.58 -14.83 -16.50
CA ILE A 11 0.77 -15.01 -15.93
C ILE A 11 1.86 -15.04 -17.02
N PRO A 12 1.74 -15.83 -18.11
CA PRO A 12 2.81 -15.91 -19.11
C PRO A 12 3.15 -14.56 -19.74
N ARG A 13 2.15 -13.68 -19.91
CA ARG A 13 2.36 -12.35 -20.49
C ARG A 13 3.04 -11.41 -19.49
N MET A 14 2.66 -11.47 -18.22
CA MET A 14 3.33 -10.69 -17.16
C MET A 14 4.80 -11.12 -17.01
N GLU A 15 5.09 -12.42 -17.04
CA GLU A 15 6.45 -12.94 -16.97
C GLU A 15 7.30 -12.56 -18.19
N ALA A 16 6.73 -12.66 -19.40
CA ALA A 16 7.40 -12.21 -20.61
C ALA A 16 7.76 -10.72 -20.52
N TRP A 17 6.81 -9.87 -20.09
CA TRP A 17 7.06 -8.45 -19.89
C TRP A 17 8.21 -8.20 -18.90
N TRP A 18 8.27 -8.93 -17.78
CA TRP A 18 9.37 -8.83 -16.82
C TRP A 18 10.73 -9.23 -17.38
N ARG A 19 10.77 -10.11 -18.39
CA ARG A 19 11.99 -10.47 -19.13
C ARG A 19 12.31 -9.53 -20.29
N GLY A 20 11.51 -8.48 -20.50
CA GLY A 20 11.63 -7.60 -21.66
C GLY A 20 11.19 -8.25 -22.98
N GLU A 21 10.43 -9.34 -22.90
CA GLU A 21 9.88 -10.06 -24.04
C GLU A 21 8.46 -9.54 -24.36
N LEU A 22 8.08 -9.66 -25.64
CA LEU A 22 6.71 -9.42 -26.10
C LEU A 22 6.14 -10.72 -26.63
N LEU A 23 4.96 -11.11 -26.14
CA LEU A 23 4.21 -12.22 -26.70
C LEU A 23 3.36 -11.73 -27.88
N ASP A 24 2.05 -11.61 -27.67
CA ASP A 24 1.04 -11.22 -28.66
C ASP A 24 0.67 -9.73 -28.58
N ARG A 25 0.75 -9.13 -27.38
CA ARG A 25 0.47 -7.72 -27.12
C ARG A 25 1.15 -7.25 -25.83
N ALA A 26 1.19 -5.93 -25.63
CA ALA A 26 1.62 -5.33 -24.38
C ALA A 26 0.68 -5.70 -23.21
N CYS A 27 1.23 -5.71 -22.00
CA CYS A 27 0.45 -5.75 -20.77
C CYS A 27 -0.34 -4.45 -20.62
N ILE A 28 -1.63 -4.54 -20.29
CA ILE A 28 -2.46 -3.38 -19.98
C ILE A 28 -3.15 -3.57 -18.64
N TYR A 29 -3.26 -2.49 -17.87
CA TYR A 29 -4.00 -2.46 -16.61
C TYR A 29 -5.29 -1.67 -16.82
N VAL A 30 -6.42 -2.37 -16.85
CA VAL A 30 -7.73 -1.74 -17.04
C VAL A 30 -8.68 -2.23 -15.96
N THR A 31 -9.29 -1.29 -15.25
CA THR A 31 -10.34 -1.54 -14.26
C THR A 31 -11.58 -0.73 -14.57
N ALA A 32 -12.75 -1.32 -14.36
CA ALA A 32 -14.04 -0.65 -14.47
C ALA A 32 -15.00 -1.15 -13.39
N HIS A 33 -16.14 -0.48 -13.19
CA HIS A 33 -17.21 -1.04 -12.38
C HIS A 33 -17.87 -2.23 -13.09
N ASN A 34 -18.15 -3.33 -12.39
CA ASN A 34 -18.71 -4.54 -12.99
C ASN A 34 -20.25 -4.56 -13.08
N GLY A 35 -20.91 -3.48 -12.66
CA GLY A 35 -22.36 -3.32 -12.70
C GLY A 35 -23.11 -3.81 -11.47
N LYS A 36 -22.45 -4.48 -10.51
CA LYS A 36 -23.06 -4.91 -9.25
C LYS A 36 -23.08 -3.75 -8.24
N PRO A 37 -24.13 -3.61 -7.41
CA PRO A 37 -24.13 -2.59 -6.37
C PRO A 37 -23.00 -2.85 -5.36
N ARG A 38 -22.31 -1.78 -4.94
CA ARG A 38 -21.29 -1.86 -3.89
C ARG A 38 -21.95 -1.93 -2.52
N ARG A 39 -21.50 -2.87 -1.68
CA ARG A 39 -21.87 -2.91 -0.26
C ARG A 39 -21.45 -1.60 0.42
N GLU A 40 -22.36 -1.00 1.17
CA GLU A 40 -22.06 0.19 1.96
C GLU A 40 -21.20 -0.17 3.18
N ILE A 41 -20.07 0.51 3.33
CA ILE A 41 -19.17 0.37 4.47
C ILE A 41 -19.15 1.71 5.20
N THR A 42 -19.68 1.72 6.43
CA THR A 42 -19.72 2.92 7.26
C THR A 42 -18.29 3.37 7.58
N ALA A 43 -17.93 4.59 7.16
CA ALA A 43 -16.64 5.16 7.49
C ALA A 43 -16.56 5.52 8.99
N PRO A 44 -15.43 5.24 9.65
CA PRO A 44 -15.16 5.75 10.99
C PRO A 44 -15.29 7.29 11.05
N PRO A 45 -15.70 7.84 12.20
CA PRO A 45 -15.98 9.26 12.32
C PRO A 45 -14.71 10.11 12.18
N THR A 46 -13.57 9.64 12.70
CA THR A 46 -12.32 10.41 12.70
C THR A 46 -11.41 10.07 11.52
N LEU A 47 -10.60 11.05 11.10
CA LEU A 47 -9.59 10.85 10.05
C LEU A 47 -8.60 9.74 10.43
N LEU A 48 -8.09 9.78 11.66
CA LEU A 48 -7.15 8.78 12.17
C LEU A 48 -7.72 7.36 12.07
N GLU A 49 -8.97 7.15 12.48
CA GLU A 49 -9.61 5.82 12.39
C GLU A 49 -9.85 5.41 10.93
N ARG A 50 -10.15 6.33 10.00
CA ARG A 50 -10.25 5.97 8.57
C ARG A 50 -8.93 5.44 8.02
N TRP A 51 -7.81 5.99 8.47
CA TRP A 51 -6.46 5.53 8.12
C TRP A 51 -6.06 4.23 8.82
N THR A 52 -6.41 4.08 10.09
CA THR A 52 -5.81 3.05 10.96
C THR A 52 -6.75 1.91 11.33
N ASN A 53 -8.07 2.08 11.21
CA ASN A 53 -9.02 1.01 11.48
C ASN A 53 -8.90 -0.07 10.38
N GLN A 54 -8.28 -1.19 10.76
CA GLN A 54 -7.96 -2.26 9.83
C GLN A 54 -9.21 -2.98 9.32
N ASP A 55 -10.25 -3.13 10.15
CA ASP A 55 -11.52 -3.75 9.74
C ASP A 55 -12.16 -2.94 8.64
N TYR A 56 -12.31 -1.65 8.86
CA TYR A 56 -12.86 -0.72 7.90
C TYR A 56 -12.09 -0.76 6.58
N ARG A 57 -10.75 -0.73 6.62
CA ARG A 57 -9.93 -0.73 5.41
C ARG A 57 -10.03 -2.02 4.62
N LEU A 58 -10.02 -3.17 5.30
CA LEU A 58 -10.18 -4.47 4.65
C LEU A 58 -11.58 -4.60 4.03
N ASP A 59 -12.63 -4.25 4.78
CA ASP A 59 -14.01 -4.29 4.31
C ASP A 59 -14.26 -3.35 3.13
N ALA A 60 -13.75 -2.11 3.20
CA ALA A 60 -13.87 -1.11 2.14
C ALA A 60 -13.17 -1.57 0.86
N ALA A 61 -11.96 -2.12 0.98
CA ALA A 61 -11.21 -2.62 -0.17
C ALA A 61 -11.87 -3.85 -0.80
N GLU A 62 -12.36 -4.79 0.00
CA GLU A 62 -13.06 -5.97 -0.52
C GLU A 62 -14.38 -5.60 -1.21
N ALA A 63 -15.15 -4.66 -0.64
CA ALA A 63 -16.36 -4.13 -1.28
C ALA A 63 -16.04 -3.44 -2.63
N GLN A 64 -14.87 -2.81 -2.74
CA GLN A 64 -14.40 -2.25 -4.01
C GLN A 64 -14.03 -3.38 -4.99
N MET A 65 -13.25 -4.37 -4.56
CA MET A 65 -12.82 -5.47 -5.42
C MET A 65 -14.01 -6.30 -5.94
N GLU A 66 -15.03 -6.52 -5.12
CA GLU A 66 -16.29 -7.20 -5.49
C GLU A 66 -17.05 -6.52 -6.62
N THR A 67 -16.92 -5.20 -6.73
CA THR A 67 -17.58 -4.38 -7.76
C THR A 67 -16.63 -3.94 -8.87
N THR A 68 -15.39 -4.43 -8.87
CA THR A 68 -14.40 -4.11 -9.89
C THR A 68 -14.33 -5.22 -10.95
N TYR A 69 -14.44 -4.83 -12.21
CA TYR A 69 -14.07 -5.62 -13.37
C TYR A 69 -12.59 -5.38 -13.67
N TYR A 70 -11.83 -6.47 -13.80
CA TYR A 70 -10.41 -6.44 -14.12
C TYR A 70 -10.20 -6.97 -15.54
N ALA A 71 -9.57 -6.17 -16.40
CA ALA A 71 -9.24 -6.50 -17.78
C ALA A 71 -7.74 -6.42 -18.05
N GLY A 72 -7.30 -7.10 -19.12
CA GLY A 72 -5.89 -7.26 -19.43
C GLY A 72 -5.17 -8.02 -18.31
N GLU A 73 -4.09 -7.42 -17.80
CA GLU A 73 -3.25 -7.96 -16.74
C GLU A 73 -3.57 -7.31 -15.37
N ALA A 74 -4.65 -6.54 -15.28
CA ALA A 74 -5.12 -6.03 -14.01
C ALA A 74 -5.52 -7.17 -13.07
N VAL A 75 -5.08 -7.04 -11.81
CA VAL A 75 -5.39 -8.00 -10.74
C VAL A 75 -5.87 -7.24 -9.51
N PRO A 76 -6.72 -7.87 -8.68
CA PRO A 76 -7.10 -7.31 -7.39
C PRO A 76 -5.88 -7.30 -6.45
N VAL A 77 -5.56 -6.13 -5.90
CA VAL A 77 -4.45 -5.96 -4.96
C VAL A 77 -4.90 -5.12 -3.78
N PHE A 78 -4.62 -5.57 -2.56
CA PHE A 78 -4.71 -4.75 -1.36
C PHE A 78 -3.33 -4.21 -1.00
N TRP A 79 -3.25 -2.90 -0.78
CA TRP A 79 -2.02 -2.23 -0.38
C TRP A 79 -2.09 -1.78 1.10
N PRO A 80 -1.45 -2.51 2.03
CA PRO A 80 -1.44 -2.15 3.44
C PRO A 80 -0.42 -1.02 3.68
N ASN A 81 -0.84 0.24 3.58
CA ASN A 81 0.03 1.41 3.80
C ASN A 81 -0.57 2.43 4.78
N LEU A 82 0.25 3.25 5.43
CA LEU A 82 -0.19 4.43 6.20
C LEU A 82 0.18 5.74 5.49
N GLY A 83 0.23 5.68 4.16
CA GLY A 83 0.65 6.77 3.27
C GLY A 83 2.15 6.77 2.97
N PRO A 84 2.64 7.82 2.26
CA PRO A 84 3.96 7.82 1.61
C PRO A 84 5.14 7.94 2.59
N ASP A 85 4.96 8.57 3.76
CA ASP A 85 6.05 8.73 4.72
C ASP A 85 6.12 7.61 5.77
N MET A 86 5.37 6.52 5.57
CA MET A 86 5.36 5.39 6.50
C MET A 86 6.75 4.78 6.67
N PHE A 87 7.58 4.75 5.62
CA PHE A 87 8.96 4.26 5.74
C PHE A 87 9.79 5.12 6.70
N SER A 88 9.69 6.44 6.61
CA SER A 88 10.36 7.39 7.52
C SER A 88 9.84 7.29 8.95
N ALA A 89 8.55 6.98 9.13
CA ALA A 89 7.98 6.74 10.44
C ALA A 89 8.51 5.46 11.10
N LEU A 90 8.74 4.40 10.32
CA LEU A 90 9.43 3.20 10.81
C LEU A 90 10.84 3.50 11.33
N LEU A 91 11.46 4.61 10.89
CA LEU A 91 12.77 5.08 11.35
C LEU A 91 12.70 6.09 12.50
N GLY A 92 11.51 6.28 13.10
CA GLY A 92 11.31 7.13 14.27
C GLY A 92 10.58 8.45 14.01
N GLY A 93 10.14 8.70 12.78
CA GLY A 93 9.27 9.83 12.47
C GLY A 93 7.85 9.66 13.01
N GLU A 94 7.20 10.77 13.36
CA GLU A 94 5.78 10.78 13.73
C GLU A 94 4.93 11.07 12.49
N ILE A 95 4.02 10.16 12.13
CA ILE A 95 3.11 10.35 11.00
C ILE A 95 2.01 11.33 11.37
N GLU A 96 1.82 12.33 10.51
CA GLU A 96 0.65 13.18 10.49
C GLU A 96 -0.26 12.81 9.31
N PHE A 97 -1.50 12.43 9.62
CA PHE A 97 -2.49 12.08 8.61
C PHE A 97 -3.24 13.31 8.07
N ARG A 98 -3.49 13.31 6.76
CA ARG A 98 -4.35 14.25 6.03
C ARG A 98 -5.43 13.47 5.28
N GLU A 99 -6.38 14.17 4.66
CA GLU A 99 -7.52 13.53 3.98
C GLU A 99 -7.08 12.61 2.84
N ASP A 100 -6.03 12.99 2.11
CA ASP A 100 -5.54 12.35 0.89
C ASP A 100 -4.07 11.92 0.94
N THR A 101 -3.37 12.23 2.03
CA THR A 101 -1.94 11.94 2.19
C THR A 101 -1.55 11.76 3.66
N SER A 102 -0.30 11.38 3.90
CA SER A 102 0.35 11.47 5.21
C SER A 102 1.78 11.98 5.03
N TRP A 103 2.30 12.62 6.06
CA TRP A 103 3.70 13.07 6.06
C TRP A 103 4.33 12.90 7.43
N VAL A 104 5.65 12.94 7.48
CA VAL A 104 6.46 12.96 8.69
C VAL A 104 7.13 14.32 8.81
N ALA A 105 7.08 14.92 10.00
CA ALA A 105 7.85 16.13 10.27
C ALA A 105 9.36 15.80 10.28
N PRO A 106 10.22 16.61 9.62
CA PRO A 106 11.66 16.39 9.64
C PRO A 106 12.21 16.30 11.06
N PHE A 107 12.97 15.25 11.33
CA PHE A 107 13.52 14.93 12.66
C PHE A 107 15.02 14.60 12.63
N LEU A 108 15.63 14.54 11.44
CA LEU A 108 17.04 14.21 11.25
C LEU A 108 17.93 15.44 11.37
N ASP A 109 18.95 15.30 12.21
CA ASP A 109 20.04 16.25 12.41
C ASP A 109 21.36 15.49 12.27
N TRP A 110 22.18 15.85 11.29
CA TRP A 110 23.44 15.15 10.97
C TRP A 110 24.48 15.26 12.09
N ASP A 111 24.36 16.27 12.94
CA ASP A 111 25.26 16.45 14.09
C ASP A 111 24.95 15.45 15.22
N LYS A 112 23.87 14.68 15.08
CA LYS A 112 23.46 13.65 16.04
C LYS A 112 23.52 12.27 15.39
N PRO A 113 23.93 11.23 16.15
CA PRO A 113 23.79 9.86 15.68
C PRO A 113 22.31 9.55 15.48
N VAL A 114 21.94 9.15 14.26
CA VAL A 114 20.60 8.61 13.99
C VAL A 114 20.76 7.16 13.55
N PRO A 115 20.30 6.20 14.37
CA PRO A 115 20.32 4.80 13.98
C PRO A 115 19.28 4.60 12.88
N PHE A 116 19.72 4.20 11.69
CA PHE A 116 18.84 3.77 10.60
C PHE A 116 18.32 2.36 10.89
N GLU A 117 17.58 2.23 11.97
CA GLU A 117 17.00 0.97 12.43
C GLU A 117 15.48 1.07 12.44
N ILE A 118 14.82 0.01 12.01
CA ILE A 118 13.37 -0.07 12.08
C ILE A 118 12.97 -0.17 13.54
N ASN A 119 12.21 0.81 14.01
CA ASN A 119 11.60 0.81 15.33
C ASN A 119 10.43 -0.19 15.37
N LYS A 120 10.72 -1.41 15.82
CA LYS A 120 9.71 -2.48 15.95
C LYS A 120 8.68 -2.21 17.05
N ASP A 121 8.93 -1.23 17.91
CA ASP A 121 7.98 -0.80 18.94
C ASP A 121 7.05 0.32 18.49
N SER A 122 7.29 0.92 17.33
CA SER A 122 6.44 1.95 16.72
C SER A 122 5.02 1.45 16.47
N PHE A 123 4.09 2.40 16.44
CA PHE A 123 2.69 2.13 16.10
C PHE A 123 2.59 1.55 14.69
N GLU A 124 3.33 2.12 13.73
CA GLU A 124 3.35 1.78 12.32
C GLU A 124 3.82 0.34 12.11
N TRP A 125 4.90 -0.07 12.77
CA TRP A 125 5.40 -1.44 12.67
C TRP A 125 4.39 -2.45 13.21
N LYS A 126 3.85 -2.19 14.42
CA LYS A 126 2.87 -3.07 15.05
C LYS A 126 1.59 -3.17 14.21
N TRP A 127 1.11 -2.04 13.71
CA TRP A 127 -0.04 -1.97 12.81
C TRP A 127 0.21 -2.78 11.53
N LEU A 128 1.37 -2.64 10.91
CA LEU A 128 1.72 -3.34 9.67
C LEU A 128 1.80 -4.85 9.88
N MET A 129 2.45 -5.30 10.96
CA MET A 129 2.56 -6.72 11.28
C MET A 129 1.20 -7.35 11.59
N GLU A 130 0.33 -6.64 12.32
CA GLU A 130 -1.04 -7.08 12.57
C GLU A 130 -1.82 -7.17 11.25
N MET A 131 -1.77 -6.13 10.41
CA MET A 131 -2.46 -6.10 9.12
C MET A 131 -2.01 -7.26 8.21
N TYR A 132 -0.71 -7.52 8.09
CA TYR A 132 -0.21 -8.67 7.33
C TYR A 132 -0.66 -10.01 7.93
N GLY A 133 -0.65 -10.15 9.25
CA GLY A 133 -1.16 -11.35 9.92
C GLY A 133 -2.62 -11.64 9.58
N ARG A 134 -3.46 -10.59 9.51
CA ARG A 134 -4.86 -10.70 9.09
C ARG A 134 -5.00 -11.04 7.60
N LEU A 135 -4.19 -10.43 6.76
CA LEU A 135 -4.22 -10.62 5.31
C LEU A 135 -3.79 -12.03 4.89
N ALA A 136 -2.89 -12.67 5.64
CA ALA A 136 -2.37 -14.01 5.33
C ALA A 136 -3.48 -15.04 5.06
N GLU A 137 -4.56 -15.02 5.85
CA GLU A 137 -5.74 -15.86 5.60
C GLU A 137 -6.81 -15.14 4.78
N ARG A 138 -7.07 -13.86 5.06
CA ARG A 138 -8.19 -13.13 4.46
C ARG A 138 -8.05 -12.94 2.95
N ALA A 139 -6.82 -12.81 2.44
CA ALA A 139 -6.54 -12.64 1.02
C ALA A 139 -6.44 -13.96 0.23
N ARG A 140 -6.34 -15.10 0.92
CA ARG A 140 -6.04 -16.41 0.31
C ARG A 140 -7.02 -16.75 -0.81
N GLY A 141 -6.49 -16.88 -2.03
CA GLY A 141 -7.28 -17.18 -3.23
C GLY A 141 -8.18 -16.05 -3.73
N ARG A 142 -8.18 -14.88 -3.07
CA ARG A 142 -9.09 -13.76 -3.36
C ARG A 142 -8.41 -12.59 -4.05
N TYR A 143 -7.27 -12.14 -3.53
CA TYR A 143 -6.52 -10.99 -4.04
C TYR A 143 -5.05 -11.04 -3.61
N PHE A 144 -4.21 -10.25 -4.27
CA PHE A 144 -2.81 -10.09 -3.89
C PHE A 144 -2.64 -9.10 -2.74
N ILE A 145 -1.57 -9.29 -1.98
CA ILE A 145 -1.12 -8.35 -0.97
C ILE A 145 0.12 -7.65 -1.52
N ALA A 146 0.08 -6.32 -1.63
CA ALA A 146 1.26 -5.55 -2.02
C ALA A 146 2.25 -5.43 -0.84
N ALA A 147 3.51 -5.17 -1.17
CA ALA A 147 4.45 -4.62 -0.22
C ALA A 147 3.93 -3.27 0.31
N PRO A 148 4.29 -2.85 1.53
CA PRO A 148 3.89 -1.55 2.05
C PRO A 148 4.53 -0.46 1.20
N ASP A 149 4.14 0.79 1.46
CA ASP A 149 4.92 1.90 0.96
C ASP A 149 6.37 1.82 1.48
N CYS A 150 7.33 1.92 0.55
CA CYS A 150 8.76 1.73 0.80
C CYS A 150 9.57 2.89 0.20
N HIS A 151 9.06 4.14 0.28
CA HIS A 151 9.82 5.34 -0.08
C HIS A 151 11.10 5.43 0.77
N SER A 152 12.13 4.76 0.29
CA SER A 152 13.41 4.52 0.94
C SER A 152 14.51 5.30 0.22
N GLY A 153 15.74 5.27 0.73
CA GLY A 153 16.85 6.00 0.13
C GLY A 153 16.59 7.51 0.13
N GLY A 154 16.59 8.13 -1.06
CA GLY A 154 16.45 9.58 -1.22
C GLY A 154 15.13 10.14 -0.68
N ASP A 155 14.02 9.45 -0.89
CA ASP A 155 12.70 9.90 -0.42
C ASP A 155 12.62 9.89 1.10
N ALA A 156 13.15 8.82 1.73
CA ALA A 156 13.24 8.75 3.19
C ALA A 156 14.13 9.88 3.73
N LEU A 157 15.31 10.10 3.15
CA LEU A 157 16.21 11.18 3.56
C LEU A 157 15.54 12.55 3.40
N LEU A 158 14.78 12.76 2.32
CA LEU A 158 14.02 13.98 2.07
C LEU A 158 12.99 14.23 3.18
N ALA A 159 12.19 13.22 3.53
CA ALA A 159 11.19 13.31 4.58
C ALA A 159 11.84 13.53 5.96
N MET A 160 12.89 12.77 6.29
CA MET A 160 13.55 12.83 7.60
C MET A 160 14.33 14.14 7.79
N ARG A 161 14.97 14.69 6.76
CA ARG A 161 15.85 15.88 6.86
C ARG A 161 15.16 17.19 6.46
N GLY A 162 14.10 17.09 5.66
CA GLY A 162 13.48 18.21 4.96
C GLY A 162 14.26 18.60 3.70
N GLY A 163 13.56 19.01 2.65
CA GLY A 163 14.15 19.25 1.32
C GLY A 163 15.26 20.30 1.28
N THR A 164 15.09 21.43 1.96
CA THR A 164 16.14 22.46 2.01
C THR A 164 17.41 21.93 2.66
N SER A 165 17.26 21.21 3.78
CA SER A 165 18.40 20.79 4.59
C SER A 165 19.06 19.51 4.10
N LEU A 166 18.41 18.76 3.19
CA LEU A 166 19.01 17.62 2.50
C LEU A 166 20.00 18.07 1.42
N CYS A 167 19.70 19.19 0.76
CA CYS A 167 20.52 19.74 -0.33
C CYS A 167 21.70 20.61 0.16
N MET A 168 21.87 20.77 1.47
CA MET A 168 22.89 21.60 2.13
C MET A 168 23.81 20.73 2.96
#